data_AF-S5Z4B6-F1
#
_entry.id   AF-S5Z4B6-F1
#
_cell.length_a   1.000
_cell.length_b   1.000
_cell.length_c   1.000
_cell.angle_alpha   90.00
_cell.angle_beta   90.00
_cell.angle_gamma   90.00
#
_symmetry.space_group_name_H-M   'P 1'
#
loop_
_entity.id
_entity.type
_entity.pdbx_description
1 polymer ?
#
loop_
_entity_poly.entity_id
_entity_poly.type
_entity_poly.pdbx_seq_one_letter_code
_entity_poly.pdbx_strand_id
1 'polypeptide(L)'
;MSEQLSFIEKVDTFDGRTIYVRLSLSYIEYDGNPAIQGIMLDVTERIHYENRLKYLAFHDSLTGFPNRRLFLDLVRQSIEEAKRENRRLAVMYIDMDRFKEVNDTFGHDVGDQLLKLFAQRVKDNIGANAIPCRIGGDEFLVLVKDVANDAQIEKTAHKLQQSMQPPFLVNGHKIVATISIGIAVYPSDGNSSKELIRHADYALYRAKSVRNSYQFYSQNVRKAAK
;
A
#
# COMPACT_ATOMS: atom_id res chain seq x y z
N MET A 1 -33.19 22.49 28.46
CA MET A 1 -32.08 21.67 27.94
C MET A 1 -31.11 22.62 27.26
N SER A 2 -29.94 22.87 27.84
CA SER A 2 -28.91 23.71 27.21
C SER A 2 -28.32 22.94 26.03
N GLU A 3 -28.54 23.43 24.80
CA GLU A 3 -27.85 22.91 23.62
C GLU A 3 -26.35 23.24 23.76
N GLN A 4 -25.54 22.21 23.98
CA GLN A 4 -24.10 22.31 23.94
C GLN A 4 -23.64 21.94 22.54
N LEU A 5 -23.01 22.89 21.83
CA LEU A 5 -22.44 22.64 20.52
C LEU A 5 -20.93 22.38 20.69
N SER A 6 -20.46 21.22 20.21
CA SER A 6 -19.03 20.87 20.25
C SER A 6 -18.56 20.38 18.88
N PHE A 7 -17.53 21.00 18.34
CA PHE A 7 -16.89 20.62 17.09
C PHE A 7 -15.40 20.92 17.09
N ILE A 8 -14.67 20.40 16.11
CA ILE A 8 -13.24 20.63 15.92
C ILE A 8 -13.07 21.44 14.64
N GLU A 9 -12.34 22.54 14.72
CA GLU A 9 -12.02 23.39 13.57
C GLU A 9 -10.52 23.66 13.46
N LYS A 10 -10.07 23.96 12.24
CA LYS A 10 -8.72 24.49 12.02
C LYS A 10 -8.72 25.99 12.26
N VAL A 11 -7.76 26.47 13.05
CA VAL A 11 -7.63 27.89 13.38
C VAL A 11 -6.18 28.31 13.19
N ASP A 12 -5.98 29.46 12.54
CA ASP A 12 -4.69 30.11 12.49
C ASP A 12 -4.51 30.98 13.73
N THR A 13 -3.43 30.72 14.45
CA THR A 13 -3.04 31.45 15.67
C THR A 13 -2.37 32.77 15.30
N PHE A 14 -2.31 33.70 16.25
CA PHE A 14 -1.66 35.01 16.06
C PHE A 14 -0.17 34.91 15.73
N ASP A 15 0.51 33.81 16.09
CA ASP A 15 1.91 33.56 15.74
C ASP A 15 2.08 32.87 14.38
N GLY A 16 0.99 32.68 13.63
CA GLY A 16 0.98 32.15 12.26
C GLY A 16 0.93 30.62 12.17
N ARG A 17 0.77 29.89 13.27
CA ARG A 17 0.60 28.42 13.24
C ARG A 17 -0.85 28.04 12.99
N THR A 18 -1.08 26.99 12.21
CA THR A 18 -2.41 26.35 12.10
C THR A 18 -2.54 25.25 13.15
N ILE A 19 -3.55 25.37 14.03
CA ILE A 19 -3.87 24.39 15.07
C ILE A 19 -5.29 23.83 14.87
N TYR A 20 -5.57 22.69 15.48
CA TYR A 20 -6.91 22.17 15.63
C TYR A 20 -7.46 22.52 17.00
N VAL A 21 -8.59 23.21 17.05
CA VAL A 21 -9.24 23.59 18.29
C VAL A 21 -10.56 22.86 18.42
N ARG A 22 -10.78 22.20 19.56
CA ARG A 22 -12.12 21.79 19.96
C ARG A 22 -12.81 22.99 20.58
N LEU A 23 -13.85 23.48 19.93
CA LEU A 23 -14.70 24.55 20.43
C LEU A 23 -15.92 23.93 21.11
N SER A 24 -16.17 24.32 22.36
CA SER A 24 -17.40 24.01 23.08
C SER A 24 -18.12 25.32 23.40
N LEU A 25 -19.32 25.49 22.83
CA LEU A 25 -20.14 26.68 23.03
C LEU A 25 -21.33 26.34 23.93
N SER A 26 -21.61 27.22 24.89
CA SER A 26 -22.77 27.12 25.77
C SER A 26 -23.42 28.50 25.95
N TYR A 27 -24.74 28.52 25.96
CA TYR A 27 -25.51 29.70 26.31
C TYR A 27 -25.49 29.89 27.82
N ILE A 28 -25.10 31.08 28.27
CA ILE A 28 -25.05 31.48 29.67
C ILE A 28 -25.74 32.82 29.86
N GLU A 29 -26.06 33.15 31.11
CA GLU A 29 -26.41 34.50 31.51
C GLU A 29 -25.17 35.15 32.14
N TYR A 30 -24.81 36.35 31.67
CA TYR A 30 -23.69 37.12 32.19
C TYR A 30 -24.17 38.55 32.45
N ASP A 31 -24.17 38.96 33.72
CA ASP A 31 -24.65 40.28 34.15
C ASP A 31 -26.09 40.60 33.69
N GLY A 32 -27.00 39.64 33.87
CA GLY A 32 -28.42 39.80 33.49
C GLY A 32 -28.70 39.73 31.98
N ASN A 33 -27.68 39.51 31.15
CA ASN A 33 -27.79 39.49 29.69
C ASN A 33 -27.47 38.10 29.12
N PRO A 34 -28.17 37.64 28.06
CA PRO A 34 -27.79 36.43 27.34
C PRO A 34 -26.40 36.55 26.71
N ALA A 35 -25.54 35.58 26.97
CA ALA A 35 -24.18 35.51 26.44
C ALA A 35 -23.82 34.10 25.97
N ILE A 36 -22.75 33.98 25.19
CA ILE A 36 -22.18 32.70 24.76
C ILE A 36 -20.82 32.55 25.43
N GLN A 37 -20.66 31.49 26.22
CA GLN A 37 -19.36 31.07 26.72
C GLN A 37 -18.76 30.06 25.73
N GLY A 38 -17.54 30.35 25.27
CA GLY A 38 -16.74 29.45 24.45
C GLY A 38 -15.54 28.92 25.22
N ILE A 39 -15.37 27.60 25.22
CA ILE A 39 -14.14 26.92 25.65
C ILE A 39 -13.41 26.45 24.40
N MET A 40 -12.15 26.86 24.27
CA MET A 40 -11.25 26.43 23.19
C MET A 40 -10.15 25.55 23.78
N LEU A 41 -10.09 24.31 23.33
CA LEU A 41 -9.01 23.38 23.69
C LEU A 41 -8.19 23.05 22.44
N ASP A 42 -6.89 23.35 22.47
CA ASP A 42 -5.96 22.86 21.45
C ASP A 42 -5.90 21.33 21.51
N VAL A 43 -6.26 20.68 20.40
CA VAL A 43 -6.25 19.23 20.24
C VAL A 43 -5.31 18.80 19.11
N THR A 44 -4.40 19.68 18.68
CA THR A 44 -3.47 19.48 17.56
C THR A 44 -2.60 18.25 17.77
N GLU A 45 -1.90 18.15 18.91
CA GLU A 45 -1.04 17.00 19.22
C GLU A 45 -1.83 15.69 19.26
N ARG A 46 -3.01 15.72 19.86
CA ARG A 46 -3.89 14.55 19.93
C ARG A 46 -4.30 14.09 18.52
N ILE A 47 -4.72 15.00 17.65
CA ILE A 47 -5.11 14.67 16.27
C ILE A 47 -3.90 14.15 15.48
N HIS A 48 -2.73 14.78 15.62
CA HIS A 48 -1.51 14.28 14.98
C HIS A 48 -1.13 12.89 15.47
N TYR A 49 -1.22 12.64 16.76
CA TYR A 49 -0.94 11.33 17.34
C TYR A 49 -1.94 10.27 16.86
N GLU A 50 -3.24 10.54 16.88
CA GLU A 50 -4.28 9.65 16.36
C GLU A 50 -4.09 9.37 14.86
N ASN A 51 -3.75 10.38 14.06
CA ASN A 51 -3.44 10.21 12.64
C ASN A 51 -2.17 9.40 12.42
N ARG A 52 -1.13 9.59 13.24
CA ARG A 52 0.10 8.81 13.18
C ARG A 52 -0.15 7.35 13.54
N LEU A 53 -0.93 7.08 14.58
CA LEU A 53 -1.35 5.73 14.94
C LEU A 53 -2.14 5.05 13.82
N LYS A 54 -3.10 5.77 13.22
CA LYS A 54 -3.84 5.27 12.04
C LYS A 54 -2.88 4.96 10.90
N TYR A 55 -1.96 5.87 10.58
CA TYR A 55 -0.97 5.65 9.52
C TYR A 55 -0.16 4.38 9.76
N LEU A 56 0.43 4.23 10.96
CA LEU A 56 1.23 3.06 11.34
C LEU A 56 0.44 1.76 11.35
N ALA A 57 -0.87 1.82 11.65
CA ALA A 57 -1.73 0.64 11.62
C ALA A 57 -2.02 0.13 10.19
N PHE A 58 -1.78 0.96 9.17
CA PHE A 58 -2.14 0.66 7.77
C PHE A 58 -0.96 0.74 6.79
N HIS A 59 0.23 1.16 7.24
CA HIS A 59 1.41 1.30 6.40
C HIS A 59 2.61 0.55 7.00
N ASP A 60 3.46 0.04 6.11
CA ASP A 60 4.76 -0.52 6.44
C ASP A 60 5.74 0.59 6.86
N SER A 61 6.39 0.41 8.01
CA SER A 61 7.25 1.45 8.59
C SER A 61 8.56 1.67 7.83
N LEU A 62 9.01 0.68 7.05
CA LEU A 62 10.28 0.76 6.32
C LEU A 62 10.13 1.52 5.00
N THR A 63 9.07 1.21 4.25
CA THR A 63 8.85 1.68 2.87
C THR A 63 7.77 2.76 2.77
N GLY A 64 6.92 2.89 3.79
CA GLY A 64 5.75 3.77 3.76
C GLY A 64 4.61 3.27 2.87
N PHE A 65 4.74 2.09 2.27
CA PHE A 65 3.66 1.47 1.48
C PHE A 65 2.51 1.01 2.35
N PRO A 66 1.29 0.86 1.78
CA PRO A 66 0.24 0.06 2.41
C PRO A 66 0.78 -1.25 2.97
N ASN A 67 0.38 -1.60 4.18
CA ASN A 67 0.64 -2.92 4.74
C ASN A 67 -0.42 -3.93 4.27
N ARG A 68 -0.25 -5.20 4.67
CA ARG A 68 -1.18 -6.28 4.33
C ARG A 68 -2.64 -5.97 4.68
N ARG A 69 -2.90 -5.29 5.80
CA ARG A 69 -4.26 -4.95 6.25
C ARG A 69 -4.92 -3.99 5.27
N LEU A 70 -4.26 -2.87 4.97
CA LEU A 70 -4.78 -1.88 4.02
C LEU A 70 -4.94 -2.50 2.62
N PHE A 71 -3.99 -3.32 2.18
CA PHE A 71 -4.07 -3.95 0.86
C PHE A 71 -5.27 -4.89 0.71
N LEU A 72 -5.56 -5.73 1.71
CA LEU A 72 -6.74 -6.61 1.69
C LEU A 72 -8.04 -5.82 1.54
N ASP A 73 -8.14 -4.68 2.24
CA ASP A 73 -9.29 -3.78 2.14
C ASP A 73 -9.40 -3.13 0.76
N LEU A 74 -8.28 -2.66 0.20
CA LEU A 74 -8.22 -2.06 -1.13
C LEU A 74 -8.61 -3.05 -2.23
N VAL A 75 -8.13 -4.29 -2.16
CA VAL A 75 -8.51 -5.35 -3.12
C VAL A 75 -9.99 -5.66 -3.00
N ARG A 76 -10.51 -5.80 -1.77
CA ARG A 76 -11.95 -6.03 -1.54
C ARG A 76 -12.80 -4.92 -2.15
N GLN A 77 -12.48 -3.66 -1.87
CA GLN A 77 -13.20 -2.51 -2.44
C GLN A 77 -13.14 -2.50 -3.97
N SER A 78 -11.97 -2.79 -4.53
CA SER A 78 -11.77 -2.80 -5.98
C SER A 78 -12.50 -3.95 -6.67
N ILE A 79 -12.68 -5.10 -6.00
CA ILE A 79 -13.51 -6.20 -6.50
C ILE A 79 -14.97 -5.75 -6.59
N GLU A 80 -15.50 -5.08 -5.56
CA GLU A 80 -16.88 -4.60 -5.56
C GLU A 80 -17.11 -3.54 -6.67
N GLU A 81 -16.15 -2.64 -6.87
CA GLU A 81 -16.15 -1.68 -7.99
C GLU A 81 -16.12 -2.40 -9.33
N ALA A 82 -15.16 -3.30 -9.53
CA ALA A 82 -14.99 -4.05 -10.77
C ALA A 82 -16.22 -4.92 -11.09
N LYS A 83 -16.87 -5.49 -10.09
CA LYS A 83 -18.10 -6.26 -10.24
C LYS A 83 -19.26 -5.40 -10.77
N ARG A 84 -19.44 -4.19 -10.23
CA ARG A 84 -20.51 -3.26 -10.68
C ARG A 84 -20.27 -2.78 -12.11
N GLU A 85 -19.02 -2.58 -12.48
CA GLU A 85 -18.64 -1.98 -13.77
C GLU A 85 -18.21 -3.01 -14.82
N ASN A 86 -18.32 -4.31 -14.50
CA ASN A 86 -17.83 -5.41 -15.33
C ASN A 86 -16.37 -5.24 -15.78
N ARG A 87 -15.52 -4.76 -14.87
CA ARG A 87 -14.08 -4.57 -15.07
C ARG A 87 -13.26 -5.73 -14.51
N ARG A 88 -11.99 -5.74 -14.85
CA ARG A 88 -11.00 -6.71 -14.34
C ARG A 88 -9.95 -5.97 -13.51
N LEU A 89 -9.34 -6.71 -12.59
CA LEU A 89 -8.17 -6.26 -11.84
C LEU A 89 -7.20 -7.42 -11.69
N ALA A 90 -5.94 -7.11 -11.38
CA ALA A 90 -4.92 -8.12 -11.14
C ALA A 90 -4.23 -7.87 -9.79
N VAL A 91 -3.86 -8.96 -9.13
CA VAL A 91 -2.96 -8.96 -7.97
C VAL A 91 -1.65 -9.59 -8.43
N MET A 92 -0.56 -8.85 -8.30
CA MET A 92 0.80 -9.35 -8.47
C MET A 92 1.43 -9.55 -7.10
N TYR A 93 2.02 -10.71 -6.87
CA TYR A 93 2.86 -11.02 -5.71
C TYR A 93 4.31 -11.04 -6.18
N ILE A 94 5.14 -10.20 -5.59
CA ILE A 94 6.51 -9.96 -5.99
C ILE A 94 7.44 -10.32 -4.83
N ASP A 95 8.53 -11.00 -5.15
CA ASP A 95 9.58 -11.35 -4.20
C ASP A 95 10.94 -11.03 -4.83
N MET A 96 11.85 -10.50 -4.00
CA MET A 96 13.22 -10.23 -4.43
C MET A 96 14.06 -11.50 -4.35
N ASP A 97 14.53 -11.96 -5.50
CA ASP A 97 15.34 -13.17 -5.58
C ASP A 97 16.61 -13.02 -4.74
N ARG A 98 16.86 -14.01 -3.86
CA ARG A 98 18.07 -14.12 -3.04
C ARG A 98 18.29 -12.96 -2.07
N PHE A 99 17.25 -12.25 -1.63
CA PHE A 99 17.39 -11.18 -0.65
C PHE A 99 18.08 -11.63 0.66
N LYS A 100 17.84 -12.88 1.09
CA LYS A 100 18.55 -13.45 2.24
C LYS A 100 20.07 -13.45 2.06
N GLU A 101 20.58 -13.79 0.88
CA GLU A 101 22.02 -13.77 0.60
C GLU A 101 22.60 -12.35 0.71
N VAL A 102 21.81 -11.32 0.36
CA VAL A 102 22.20 -9.92 0.55
C VAL A 102 22.34 -9.59 2.03
N ASN A 103 21.35 -9.96 2.86
CA ASN A 103 21.43 -9.75 4.31
C ASN A 103 22.61 -10.49 4.94
N ASP A 104 22.81 -11.75 4.54
CA ASP A 104 23.89 -12.59 5.07
C ASP A 104 25.28 -12.04 4.67
N THR A 105 25.39 -11.37 3.52
CA THR A 105 26.66 -10.83 3.00
C THR A 105 26.94 -9.40 3.48
N PHE A 106 25.93 -8.53 3.52
CA PHE A 106 26.11 -7.08 3.73
C PHE A 106 25.44 -6.56 5.01
N GLY A 107 24.73 -7.42 5.74
CA GLY A 107 24.01 -7.07 6.96
C GLY A 107 22.62 -6.49 6.72
N HIS A 108 21.78 -6.54 7.77
CA HIS A 108 20.38 -6.11 7.71
C HIS A 108 20.19 -4.63 7.38
N ASP A 109 21.10 -3.74 7.81
CA ASP A 109 21.01 -2.31 7.49
C ASP A 109 21.09 -2.05 5.98
N VAL A 110 21.97 -2.79 5.28
CA VAL A 110 22.08 -2.73 3.82
C VAL A 110 20.85 -3.34 3.16
N GLY A 111 20.33 -4.44 3.71
CA GLY A 111 19.07 -5.04 3.25
C GLY A 111 17.88 -4.09 3.36
N ASP A 112 17.75 -3.39 4.48
CA ASP A 112 16.68 -2.42 4.71
C ASP A 112 16.75 -1.23 3.75
N GLN A 113 17.96 -0.73 3.46
CA GLN A 113 18.15 0.30 2.45
C GLN A 113 17.84 -0.22 1.03
N LEU A 114 18.24 -1.45 0.72
CA LEU A 114 17.91 -2.09 -0.54
C LEU A 114 16.39 -2.20 -0.72
N LEU A 115 15.65 -2.60 0.31
CA LEU A 115 14.19 -2.68 0.29
C LEU A 115 13.52 -1.32 0.07
N LYS A 116 14.07 -0.24 0.64
CA LYS A 116 13.58 1.13 0.39
C LYS A 116 13.76 1.53 -1.08
N LEU A 117 14.94 1.29 -1.65
CA LEU A 117 15.22 1.58 -3.05
C LEU A 117 14.39 0.70 -3.99
N PHE A 118 14.22 -0.57 -3.64
CA PHE A 118 13.37 -1.51 -4.35
C PHE A 118 11.92 -1.03 -4.35
N ALA A 119 11.38 -0.65 -3.20
CA ALA A 119 10.03 -0.10 -3.08
C ALA A 119 9.86 1.12 -3.98
N GLN A 120 10.79 2.08 -3.92
CA GLN A 120 10.74 3.26 -4.78
C GLN A 120 10.72 2.88 -6.27
N ARG A 121 11.60 1.96 -6.69
CA ARG A 121 11.66 1.48 -8.07
C ARG A 121 10.38 0.76 -8.50
N VAL A 122 9.74 -0.01 -7.61
CA VAL A 122 8.40 -0.58 -7.87
C VAL A 122 7.39 0.55 -8.11
N LYS A 123 7.29 1.53 -7.19
CA LYS A 123 6.36 2.65 -7.29
C LYS A 123 6.47 3.41 -8.62
N ASP A 124 7.69 3.65 -9.08
CA ASP A 124 7.95 4.40 -10.32
C ASP A 124 7.58 3.61 -11.58
N ASN A 125 7.41 2.29 -11.48
CA ASN A 125 7.22 1.41 -12.63
C ASN A 125 5.82 0.78 -12.75
N ILE A 126 4.97 0.81 -11.71
CA ILE A 126 3.63 0.18 -11.73
C ILE A 126 2.53 1.01 -12.42
N GLY A 127 2.72 2.31 -12.62
CA GLY A 127 1.74 3.20 -13.26
C GLY A 127 0.62 3.69 -12.32
N ALA A 128 -0.20 4.63 -12.79
CA ALA A 128 -1.15 5.37 -11.95
C ALA A 128 -2.34 4.53 -11.43
N ASN A 129 -2.73 3.49 -12.15
CA ASN A 129 -3.86 2.62 -11.77
C ASN A 129 -3.43 1.46 -10.87
N ALA A 130 -2.20 1.50 -10.34
CA ALA A 130 -1.64 0.44 -9.54
C ALA A 130 -1.29 0.93 -8.13
N ILE A 131 -1.52 0.06 -7.14
CA ILE A 131 -1.26 0.35 -5.73
C ILE A 131 -0.25 -0.68 -5.20
N PRO A 132 0.93 -0.26 -4.74
CA PRO A 132 1.90 -1.18 -4.15
C PRO A 132 1.57 -1.44 -2.68
N CYS A 133 2.10 -2.54 -2.15
CA CYS A 133 2.02 -2.94 -0.76
C CYS A 133 3.28 -3.72 -0.39
N ARG A 134 3.72 -3.58 0.85
CA ARG A 134 4.72 -4.48 1.45
C ARG A 134 4.04 -5.34 2.52
N ILE A 135 4.26 -6.64 2.46
CA ILE A 135 3.69 -7.61 3.41
C ILE A 135 4.63 -7.81 4.60
N GLY A 136 5.93 -7.85 4.32
CA GLY A 136 7.00 -8.06 5.29
C GLY A 136 8.22 -8.62 4.56
N GLY A 137 9.41 -8.56 5.18
CA GLY A 137 10.64 -9.05 4.54
C GLY A 137 10.87 -8.43 3.16
N ASP A 138 11.06 -9.29 2.16
CA ASP A 138 11.22 -9.04 0.73
C ASP A 138 9.93 -9.22 -0.10
N GLU A 139 8.78 -9.39 0.55
CA GLU A 139 7.50 -9.67 -0.08
C GLU A 139 6.67 -8.41 -0.33
N PHE A 140 6.32 -8.19 -1.59
CA PHE A 140 5.51 -7.07 -2.05
C PHE A 140 4.28 -7.55 -2.81
N LEU A 141 3.21 -6.78 -2.74
CA LEU A 141 2.03 -6.96 -3.58
C LEU A 141 1.80 -5.70 -4.43
N VAL A 142 1.21 -5.89 -5.60
CA VAL A 142 0.70 -4.79 -6.43
C VAL A 142 -0.72 -5.12 -6.86
N LEU A 143 -1.65 -4.22 -6.59
CA LEU A 143 -3.01 -4.25 -7.11
C LEU A 143 -3.05 -3.39 -8.37
N VAL A 144 -3.34 -3.97 -9.53
CA VAL A 144 -3.55 -3.26 -10.79
C VAL A 144 -5.04 -3.20 -11.09
N LYS A 145 -5.62 -2.00 -11.06
CA LYS A 145 -7.04 -1.77 -11.35
C LYS A 145 -7.27 -1.55 -12.84
N ASP A 146 -8.54 -1.65 -13.25
CA ASP A 146 -9.02 -1.29 -14.59
C ASP A 146 -8.20 -1.94 -15.72
N VAL A 147 -8.01 -3.25 -15.62
CA VAL A 147 -7.25 -4.02 -16.59
C VAL A 147 -8.12 -4.35 -17.80
N ALA A 148 -7.69 -3.95 -18.99
CA ALA A 148 -8.38 -4.28 -20.24
C ALA A 148 -8.16 -5.73 -20.67
N ASN A 149 -6.91 -6.21 -20.61
CA ASN A 149 -6.50 -7.54 -21.05
C ASN A 149 -5.21 -8.01 -20.36
N ASP A 150 -4.86 -9.28 -20.56
CA ASP A 150 -3.69 -9.89 -19.92
C ASP A 150 -2.38 -9.26 -20.41
N ALA A 151 -2.33 -8.75 -21.65
CA ALA A 151 -1.15 -8.07 -22.19
C ALA A 151 -0.82 -6.78 -21.43
N GLN A 152 -1.81 -6.07 -20.88
CA GLN A 152 -1.56 -4.90 -20.02
C GLN A 152 -0.88 -5.33 -18.70
N ILE A 153 -1.31 -6.46 -18.13
CA ILE A 153 -0.70 -7.02 -16.92
C ILE A 153 0.74 -7.47 -17.21
N GLU A 154 0.94 -8.18 -18.33
CA GLU A 154 2.26 -8.62 -18.79
C GLU A 154 3.20 -7.44 -19.00
N LYS A 155 2.73 -6.35 -19.60
CA LYS A 155 3.52 -5.13 -19.78
C LYS A 155 3.99 -4.56 -18.45
N THR A 156 3.13 -4.51 -17.43
CA THR A 156 3.51 -4.03 -16.10
C THR A 156 4.52 -4.99 -15.42
N ALA A 157 4.28 -6.31 -15.49
CA ALA A 157 5.20 -7.30 -14.93
C ALA A 157 6.58 -7.23 -15.62
N HIS A 158 6.61 -7.16 -16.94
CA HIS A 158 7.84 -7.05 -17.71
C HIS A 158 8.58 -5.74 -17.42
N LYS A 159 7.85 -4.61 -17.34
CA LYS A 159 8.44 -3.32 -16.98
C LYS A 159 9.07 -3.35 -15.59
N LEU A 160 8.42 -3.98 -14.62
CA LEU A 160 8.99 -4.19 -13.28
C LEU A 160 10.28 -5.00 -13.37
N GLN A 161 10.29 -6.15 -14.06
CA GLN A 161 11.50 -6.97 -14.21
C GLN A 161 12.67 -6.21 -14.86
N GLN A 162 12.39 -5.50 -15.96
CA GLN A 162 13.41 -4.70 -16.65
C GLN A 162 13.95 -3.59 -15.74
N SER A 163 13.08 -2.95 -14.97
CA SER A 163 13.51 -1.90 -14.04
C SER A 163 14.46 -2.42 -12.95
N MET A 164 14.43 -3.72 -12.62
CA MET A 164 15.30 -4.33 -11.61
C MET A 164 16.71 -4.67 -12.14
N GLN A 165 16.91 -4.71 -13.45
CA GLN A 165 18.20 -5.07 -14.07
C GLN A 165 19.38 -4.15 -13.68
N PRO A 166 19.23 -2.81 -13.63
CA PRO A 166 20.31 -1.94 -13.18
C PRO A 166 20.62 -2.19 -11.70
N PRO A 167 21.92 -2.24 -11.31
CA PRO A 167 22.29 -2.50 -9.92
C PRO A 167 21.74 -1.41 -8.99
N PHE A 168 21.47 -1.81 -7.75
CA PHE A 168 21.19 -0.90 -6.65
C PHE A 168 22.52 -0.42 -6.06
N LEU A 169 22.63 0.88 -5.83
CA LEU A 169 23.75 1.48 -5.11
C LEU A 169 23.34 1.67 -3.64
N VAL A 170 23.92 0.88 -2.75
CA VAL A 170 23.59 0.87 -1.33
C VAL A 170 24.86 0.96 -0.52
N ASN A 171 25.05 2.06 0.22
CA ASN A 171 26.28 2.32 1.00
C ASN A 171 27.59 2.10 0.20
N GLY A 172 27.60 2.42 -1.09
CA GLY A 172 28.76 2.22 -1.98
C GLY A 172 28.89 0.82 -2.59
N HIS A 173 28.05 -0.14 -2.20
CA HIS A 173 27.96 -1.46 -2.83
C HIS A 173 27.07 -1.42 -4.07
N LYS A 174 27.47 -2.17 -5.11
CA LYS A 174 26.63 -2.46 -6.27
C LYS A 174 25.97 -3.82 -6.07
N ILE A 175 24.67 -3.82 -5.82
CA ILE A 175 23.90 -5.04 -5.58
C ILE A 175 23.00 -5.30 -6.78
N VAL A 176 23.14 -6.46 -7.40
CA VAL A 176 22.23 -6.91 -8.47
C VAL A 176 21.19 -7.83 -7.85
N ALA A 177 19.92 -7.51 -8.06
CA ALA A 177 18.80 -8.31 -7.60
C ALA A 177 17.78 -8.47 -8.72
N THR A 178 17.18 -9.65 -8.82
CA THR A 178 16.06 -9.93 -9.73
C THR A 178 14.78 -10.13 -8.93
N ILE A 179 13.66 -10.26 -9.63
CA ILE A 179 12.37 -10.52 -9.00
C ILE A 179 11.66 -11.69 -9.65
N SER A 180 10.95 -12.44 -8.81
CA SER A 180 9.93 -13.38 -9.24
C SER A 180 8.55 -12.78 -8.98
N ILE A 181 7.62 -12.97 -9.92
CA ILE A 181 6.27 -12.40 -9.87
C ILE A 181 5.22 -13.49 -10.09
N GLY A 182 4.29 -13.64 -9.14
CA GLY A 182 3.07 -14.41 -9.31
C GLY A 182 1.88 -13.51 -9.60
N ILE A 183 0.99 -13.90 -10.51
CA ILE A 183 -0.11 -13.05 -10.97
C ILE A 183 -1.44 -13.81 -10.87
N ALA A 184 -2.44 -13.20 -10.24
CA ALA A 184 -3.82 -13.67 -10.27
C ALA A 184 -4.76 -12.56 -10.75
N VAL A 185 -5.75 -12.92 -11.56
CA VAL A 185 -6.65 -11.98 -12.22
C VAL A 185 -8.09 -12.18 -11.79
N TYR A 186 -8.76 -11.12 -11.36
CA TYR A 186 -10.21 -11.14 -11.13
C TYR A 186 -10.96 -10.93 -12.45
N PRO A 187 -12.08 -11.65 -12.70
CA PRO A 187 -12.67 -12.69 -11.85
C PRO A 187 -12.17 -14.12 -12.14
N SER A 188 -11.30 -14.32 -13.14
CA SER A 188 -10.93 -15.66 -13.63
C SER A 188 -10.20 -16.53 -12.61
N ASP A 189 -9.46 -15.91 -11.70
CA ASP A 189 -8.55 -16.55 -10.76
C ASP A 189 -9.03 -16.34 -9.32
N GLY A 190 -10.28 -15.97 -9.08
CA GLY A 190 -10.84 -15.84 -7.72
C GLY A 190 -11.79 -14.65 -7.57
N ASN A 191 -12.65 -14.72 -6.55
CA ASN A 191 -13.72 -13.75 -6.31
C ASN A 191 -13.56 -13.00 -4.98
N SER A 192 -12.47 -13.24 -4.24
CA SER A 192 -12.18 -12.54 -2.98
C SER A 192 -10.72 -12.12 -2.91
N SER A 193 -10.43 -11.11 -2.08
CA SER A 193 -9.06 -10.64 -1.85
C SER A 193 -8.13 -11.74 -1.36
N LYS A 194 -8.61 -12.61 -0.47
CA LYS A 194 -7.86 -13.76 0.04
C LYS A 194 -7.54 -14.79 -1.05
N GLU A 195 -8.51 -15.10 -1.92
CA GLU A 195 -8.29 -16.06 -3.01
C GLU A 195 -7.28 -15.53 -4.02
N LEU A 196 -7.43 -14.28 -4.47
CA LEU A 196 -6.51 -13.68 -5.45
C LEU A 196 -5.08 -13.64 -4.93
N ILE A 197 -4.87 -13.21 -3.67
CA ILE A 197 -3.53 -13.17 -3.07
C ILE A 197 -2.95 -14.59 -2.96
N ARG A 198 -3.74 -15.57 -2.52
CA ARG A 198 -3.30 -16.97 -2.42
C ARG A 198 -2.93 -17.57 -3.78
N HIS A 199 -3.73 -17.29 -4.82
CA HIS A 199 -3.45 -17.76 -6.16
C HIS A 199 -2.24 -17.05 -6.79
N ALA A 200 -2.04 -15.77 -6.51
CA ALA A 200 -0.83 -15.04 -6.90
C ALA A 200 0.41 -15.63 -6.21
N ASP A 201 0.32 -15.96 -4.91
CA ASP A 201 1.40 -16.64 -4.16
C ASP A 201 1.75 -18.01 -4.75
N TYR A 202 0.76 -18.85 -5.10
CA TYR A 202 1.03 -20.11 -5.80
C TYR A 202 1.71 -19.91 -7.16
N ALA A 203 1.36 -18.84 -7.88
CA ALA A 203 2.02 -18.51 -9.13
C ALA A 203 3.46 -18.01 -8.89
N LEU A 204 3.70 -17.26 -7.81
CA LEU A 204 5.01 -16.79 -7.39
C LEU A 204 5.94 -17.95 -7.07
N TYR A 205 5.46 -18.96 -6.33
CA TYR A 205 6.24 -20.17 -6.04
C TYR A 205 6.79 -20.81 -7.33
N ARG A 206 5.98 -20.86 -8.40
CA ARG A 206 6.42 -21.34 -9.72
C ARG A 206 7.41 -20.38 -10.38
N ALA A 207 7.20 -19.07 -10.26
CA ALA A 207 8.14 -18.09 -10.78
C ALA A 207 9.51 -18.16 -10.06
N LYS A 208 9.56 -18.59 -8.80
CA LYS A 208 10.81 -18.77 -8.02
C LYS A 208 11.66 -19.95 -8.49
N SER A 209 11.10 -20.97 -9.15
CA SER A 209 11.90 -22.08 -9.66
C SER A 209 12.73 -21.68 -10.88
N VAL A 210 12.23 -20.73 -11.68
CA VAL A 210 12.95 -20.16 -12.83
C VAL A 210 13.77 -18.93 -12.43
N ARG A 211 13.28 -18.15 -11.46
CA ARG A 211 13.78 -16.81 -11.06
C ARG A 211 13.75 -15.79 -12.18
N ASN A 212 13.81 -14.50 -11.84
CA ASN A 212 13.72 -13.42 -12.81
C ASN A 212 12.58 -13.63 -13.83
N SER A 213 11.43 -14.10 -13.36
CA SER A 213 10.30 -14.54 -14.20
C SER A 213 8.96 -14.09 -13.60
N TYR A 214 7.93 -14.05 -14.43
CA TYR A 214 6.56 -13.91 -13.97
C TYR A 214 5.71 -15.10 -14.41
N GLN A 215 4.70 -15.44 -13.63
CA GLN A 215 3.77 -16.53 -13.92
C GLN A 215 2.35 -16.11 -13.60
N PHE A 216 1.42 -16.36 -14.52
CA PHE A 216 -0.01 -16.28 -14.23
C PHE A 216 -0.46 -17.54 -13.48
N TYR A 217 -1.48 -17.38 -12.64
CA TYR A 217 -2.11 -18.49 -11.96
C TYR A 217 -2.75 -19.46 -12.96
N SER A 218 -3.61 -18.94 -13.84
CA SER A 218 -4.47 -19.74 -14.72
C SER A 218 -3.87 -20.20 -16.06
N GLN A 219 -2.79 -19.57 -16.55
CA GLN A 219 -2.19 -20.00 -17.83
C GLN A 219 -1.60 -21.42 -17.80
N ASN A 220 -1.34 -21.98 -16.60
CA ASN A 220 -0.83 -23.34 -16.45
C ASN A 220 -1.91 -24.37 -16.05
N VAL A 221 -3.04 -23.96 -15.46
CA VAL A 221 -4.19 -24.87 -15.23
C VAL A 221 -4.73 -25.37 -16.59
N ARG A 222 -4.70 -24.52 -17.62
CA ARG A 222 -5.09 -24.88 -18.98
C ARG A 222 -4.08 -25.80 -19.71
N LYS A 223 -2.82 -25.88 -19.27
CA LYS A 223 -1.80 -26.77 -19.85
C LYS A 223 -1.82 -28.19 -19.25
N ALA A 224 -2.25 -28.34 -17.99
CA ALA A 224 -2.38 -29.64 -17.33
C ALA A 224 -3.69 -30.38 -17.65
N ALA A 225 -4.62 -29.73 -18.36
CA ALA A 225 -5.92 -30.26 -18.75
C ALA A 225 -6.01 -30.65 -20.24
N LYS A 226 -4.88 -30.94 -20.89
CA LYS A 226 -4.80 -31.52 -22.23
C LYS A 226 -4.06 -32.84 -22.20
#